data_AF-A0A292R0U1-F1
#
_entry.id   AF-A0A292R0U1-F1
#
_cell.length_a   1.000
_cell.length_b   1.000
_cell.length_c   1.000
_cell.angle_alpha   90.00
_cell.angle_beta   90.00
_cell.angle_gamma   90.00
#
_symmetry.space_group_name_H-M   'P 1'
#
loop_
_entity.id
_entity.type
_entity.pdbx_description
1 polymer ?
#
loop_
_entity_poly.entity_id
_entity_poly.type
_entity_poly.pdbx_seq_one_letter_code
_entity_poly.pdbx_strand_id
1 'polypeptide(L)'
;MEKKVLKTEKTSFKVSEIPLTRKELKNLLNYHIPCLCCGMEMLHPDIYRELMECKDLSCEAKDVIQILEPFERIMHPVERQVFNMFKTMSAKYPDKNFKELLVMKKDVHELALVKIQSVIFNKISFYRRILPKKMARALRKLMIKTNDIIFDPEPHKPFSRRIFIHKIKSITKNLENEKLKNEIIELARRLPRSSDEVCAFVVKNARKRPEIIALNLIHPSVGTFEHLLPKCMKGMNNSLNFALECSYCNNSRHHYPIAEQIEENPFMPQNAQIQADKLISLYKKGLCKKEYIQNLQNTLQCLSDNIICIDINKLLT
;
A
#
# COMPACT_ATOMS: atom_id res chain seq x y z
N MET A 1 -4.09 9.05 63.33
CA MET A 1 -4.03 8.19 62.12
C MET A 1 -3.73 9.07 60.92
N GLU A 2 -2.45 9.13 60.54
CA GLU A 2 -1.97 9.86 59.37
C GLU A 2 -2.39 9.14 58.08
N LYS A 3 -3.07 9.84 57.17
CA LYS A 3 -3.25 9.37 55.79
C LYS A 3 -2.00 9.74 54.99
N LYS A 4 -1.08 8.79 54.83
CA LYS A 4 0.02 8.88 53.87
C LYS A 4 -0.56 8.96 52.46
N VAL A 5 -0.41 10.13 51.83
CA VAL A 5 -0.59 10.33 50.39
C VAL A 5 0.56 9.61 49.69
N LEU A 6 0.28 8.49 49.03
CA LEU A 6 1.19 7.86 48.08
C LEU A 6 1.34 8.82 46.89
N LYS A 7 2.45 9.57 46.88
CA LYS A 7 2.94 10.22 45.67
C LYS A 7 3.27 9.11 44.67
N THR A 8 2.43 8.94 43.66
CA THR A 8 2.80 8.21 42.44
C THR A 8 3.97 8.96 41.82
N GLU A 9 5.16 8.38 41.93
CA GLU A 9 6.33 8.80 41.18
C GLU A 9 5.94 8.84 39.70
N LYS A 10 5.98 10.04 39.11
CA LYS A 10 6.02 10.17 37.67
C LYS A 10 7.32 9.51 37.24
N THR A 11 7.27 8.25 36.82
CA THR A 11 8.29 7.66 35.98
C THR A 11 8.38 8.54 34.74
N SER A 12 9.34 9.46 34.75
CA SER A 12 9.74 10.16 33.55
C SER A 12 10.25 9.06 32.62
N PHE A 13 9.49 8.77 31.57
CA PHE A 13 10.02 8.04 30.43
C PHE A 13 11.20 8.87 29.94
N LYS A 14 12.42 8.46 30.31
CA LYS A 14 13.63 8.93 29.64
C LYS A 14 13.36 8.71 28.15
N VAL A 15 13.23 9.81 27.41
CA VAL A 15 13.15 9.75 25.95
C VAL A 15 14.42 9.01 25.53
N SER A 16 14.27 7.79 25.05
CA SER A 16 15.37 7.04 24.47
C SER A 16 15.99 7.91 23.38
N GLU A 17 17.31 8.01 23.39
CA GLU A 17 18.03 8.73 22.36
C GLU A 17 17.58 8.23 20.98
N ILE A 18 17.21 9.16 20.09
CA ILE A 18 16.68 8.81 18.76
C ILE A 18 17.80 8.11 17.99
N PRO A 19 17.66 6.82 17.61
CA PRO A 19 18.77 6.08 17.01
C PRO A 19 19.22 6.70 15.68
N LEU A 20 18.29 7.04 14.80
CA LEU A 20 18.57 7.61 13.49
C LEU A 20 17.68 8.82 13.25
N THR A 21 18.26 9.91 12.76
CA THR A 21 17.50 10.99 12.16
C THR A 21 16.75 10.48 10.92
N ARG A 22 15.72 11.22 10.50
CA ARG A 22 15.01 10.92 9.24
C ARG A 22 15.93 10.91 8.02
N LYS A 23 16.95 11.78 8.01
CA LYS A 23 17.94 11.84 6.93
C LYS A 23 18.79 10.57 6.89
N GLU A 24 19.33 10.15 8.03
CA GLU A 24 20.10 8.90 8.13
C GLU A 24 19.25 7.69 7.75
N LEU A 25 18.00 7.61 8.23
CA LEU A 25 17.08 6.53 7.89
C LEU A 25 16.77 6.51 6.38
N LYS A 26 16.54 7.68 5.76
CA LYS A 26 16.34 7.80 4.31
C LYS A 26 17.57 7.29 3.55
N ASN A 27 18.77 7.69 3.99
CA ASN A 27 20.03 7.34 3.34
C ASN A 27 20.29 5.83 3.32
N LEU A 28 19.68 5.05 4.24
CA LEU A 28 19.77 3.58 4.18
C LEU A 28 19.20 3.03 2.87
N LEU A 29 18.19 3.68 2.28
CA LEU A 29 17.57 3.25 1.01
C LEU A 29 18.53 3.27 -0.18
N ASN A 30 19.67 3.97 -0.08
CA ASN A 30 20.75 3.90 -1.09
C ASN A 30 21.37 2.50 -1.19
N TYR A 31 21.17 1.65 -0.19
CA TYR A 31 21.76 0.32 -0.12
C TYR A 31 20.79 -0.80 -0.49
N HIS A 32 19.73 -0.50 -1.26
CA HIS A 32 18.77 -1.50 -1.74
C HIS A 32 18.10 -2.26 -0.58
N ILE A 33 17.56 -1.51 0.40
CA ILE A 33 16.85 -2.10 1.53
C ILE A 33 15.57 -2.78 1.01
N PRO A 34 15.32 -4.04 1.37
CA PRO A 34 14.06 -4.71 1.04
C PRO A 34 12.94 -4.20 1.93
N CYS A 35 11.73 -4.12 1.39
CA CYS A 35 10.52 -3.71 2.10
C CYS A 35 10.23 -4.67 3.26
N LEU A 36 9.93 -4.12 4.45
CA LEU A 36 9.60 -4.91 5.64
C LEU A 36 8.45 -5.89 5.39
N CYS A 37 7.46 -5.48 4.59
CA CYS A 37 6.24 -6.24 4.38
C CYS A 37 6.31 -7.20 3.19
N CYS A 38 6.64 -6.71 1.98
CA CYS A 38 6.63 -7.54 0.77
C CYS A 38 8.01 -8.07 0.33
N GLY A 39 9.10 -7.65 0.99
CA GLY A 39 10.46 -8.09 0.65
C GLY A 39 11.04 -7.49 -0.64
N MET A 40 10.25 -6.78 -1.44
CA MET A 40 10.72 -6.10 -2.65
C MET A 40 11.74 -5.01 -2.32
N GLU A 41 12.79 -4.90 -3.11
CA GLU A 41 13.75 -3.80 -3.01
C GLU A 41 13.05 -2.44 -3.18
N MET A 42 13.36 -1.50 -2.30
CA MET A 42 12.78 -0.16 -2.32
C MET A 42 13.63 0.83 -3.11
N LEU A 43 12.95 1.71 -3.86
CA LEU A 43 13.58 2.84 -4.54
C LEU A 43 13.85 3.98 -3.55
N HIS A 44 15.03 4.59 -3.64
CA HIS A 44 15.33 5.79 -2.87
C HIS A 44 14.39 6.96 -3.29
N PRO A 45 13.73 7.67 -2.36
CA PRO A 45 12.75 8.72 -2.68
C PRO A 45 13.29 9.87 -3.53
N ASP A 46 14.60 10.15 -3.42
CA ASP A 46 15.21 11.22 -4.20
C ASP A 46 15.30 10.85 -5.69
N ILE A 47 15.49 9.58 -6.04
CA ILE A 47 15.44 9.12 -7.44
C ILE A 47 14.03 9.32 -8.00
N TYR A 48 13.00 9.01 -7.21
CA TYR A 48 11.62 9.27 -7.63
C TYR A 48 11.34 10.77 -7.78
N ARG A 49 11.95 11.63 -6.95
CA ARG A 49 11.84 13.08 -7.10
C ARG A 49 12.49 13.58 -8.39
N GLU A 50 13.64 13.06 -8.76
CA GLU A 50 14.29 13.35 -10.04
C GLU A 50 13.40 12.93 -11.22
N LEU A 51 12.77 11.75 -11.14
CA LEU A 51 11.80 11.31 -12.15
C LEU A 51 10.58 12.24 -12.23
N MET A 52 10.08 12.80 -11.13
CA MET A 52 8.98 13.76 -11.16
C MET A 52 9.32 15.06 -11.91
N GLU A 53 10.61 15.39 -12.02
CA GLU A 53 11.12 16.58 -12.72
C GLU A 53 11.53 16.26 -14.17
N CYS A 54 11.59 14.97 -14.55
CA CYS A 54 11.95 14.51 -15.88
C CYS A 54 10.82 14.77 -16.89
N LYS A 55 11.06 15.73 -17.80
CA LYS A 55 10.10 16.08 -18.87
C LYS A 55 9.94 14.99 -19.92
N ASP A 56 10.97 14.17 -20.10
CA ASP A 56 11.01 13.12 -21.12
C ASP A 56 9.99 12.00 -20.82
N LEU A 57 9.48 11.90 -19.59
CA LEU A 57 8.37 10.99 -19.24
C LEU A 57 7.05 11.30 -19.97
N SER A 58 6.96 12.47 -20.62
CA SER A 58 5.79 12.85 -21.42
C SER A 58 5.90 12.50 -22.91
N CYS A 59 7.07 12.05 -23.38
CA CYS A 59 7.39 11.75 -24.77
C CYS A 59 6.86 10.38 -25.22
N GLU A 60 7.28 9.94 -26.41
CA GLU A 60 6.95 8.66 -27.00
C GLU A 60 7.32 7.50 -26.07
N ALA A 61 6.47 6.47 -26.05
CA ALA A 61 6.60 5.35 -25.13
C ALA A 61 7.95 4.64 -25.27
N LYS A 62 8.50 4.55 -26.48
CA LYS A 62 9.81 3.93 -26.74
C LYS A 62 10.95 4.59 -25.95
N ASP A 63 10.89 5.91 -25.78
CA ASP A 63 11.93 6.69 -25.10
C ASP A 63 11.70 6.64 -23.58
N VAL A 64 10.44 6.76 -23.16
CA VAL A 64 10.06 6.59 -21.74
C VAL A 64 10.43 5.19 -21.22
N ILE A 65 10.29 4.14 -22.04
CA ILE A 65 10.68 2.78 -21.68
C ILE A 65 12.16 2.71 -21.33
N GLN A 66 13.05 3.35 -22.10
CA GLN A 66 14.49 3.35 -21.82
C GLN A 66 14.80 4.00 -20.47
N ILE A 67 14.06 5.07 -20.12
CA ILE A 67 14.20 5.75 -18.82
C ILE A 67 13.76 4.83 -17.67
N LEU A 68 12.69 4.04 -17.87
CA LEU A 68 12.09 3.23 -16.81
C LEU A 68 12.66 1.80 -16.69
N GLU A 69 13.29 1.28 -17.73
CA GLU A 69 13.85 -0.08 -17.78
C GLU A 69 14.79 -0.42 -16.61
N PRO A 70 15.67 0.49 -16.12
CA PRO A 70 16.48 0.23 -14.93
C PRO A 70 15.68 -0.10 -13.67
N PHE A 71 14.41 0.33 -13.60
CA PHE A 71 13.52 0.12 -12.46
C PHE A 71 12.58 -1.07 -12.63
N GLU A 72 12.59 -1.78 -13.76
CA GLU A 72 11.64 -2.88 -14.03
C GLU A 72 11.68 -3.96 -12.94
N ARG A 73 12.88 -4.27 -12.42
CA ARG A 73 13.08 -5.30 -11.39
C ARG A 73 12.35 -5.00 -10.07
N ILE A 74 12.17 -3.72 -9.76
CA ILE A 74 11.52 -3.27 -8.52
C ILE A 74 10.04 -2.97 -8.71
N MET A 75 9.53 -2.91 -9.95
CA MET A 75 8.11 -2.71 -10.21
C MET A 75 7.28 -3.84 -9.58
N HIS A 76 6.19 -3.46 -8.93
CA HIS A 76 5.22 -4.40 -8.38
C HIS A 76 4.53 -5.20 -9.50
N PRO A 77 3.92 -6.37 -9.19
CA PRO A 77 3.45 -7.30 -10.23
C PRO A 77 2.50 -6.72 -11.27
N VAL A 78 1.60 -5.81 -10.87
CA VAL A 78 0.67 -5.14 -11.79
C VAL A 78 1.39 -4.12 -12.65
N GLU A 79 2.20 -3.27 -12.04
CA GLU A 79 2.98 -2.25 -12.73
C GLU A 79 3.94 -2.87 -13.73
N ARG A 80 4.62 -3.95 -13.37
CA ARG A 80 5.52 -4.70 -14.28
C ARG A 80 4.76 -5.31 -15.46
N GLN A 81 3.57 -5.86 -15.23
CA GLN A 81 2.72 -6.38 -16.32
C GLN A 81 2.30 -5.26 -17.27
N VAL A 82 1.91 -4.10 -16.75
CA VAL A 82 1.56 -2.93 -17.56
C VAL A 82 2.77 -2.39 -18.30
N PHE A 83 3.95 -2.35 -17.68
CA PHE A 83 5.19 -1.94 -18.33
C PHE A 83 5.56 -2.88 -19.50
N ASN A 84 5.43 -4.20 -19.31
CA ASN A 84 5.63 -5.18 -20.39
C ASN A 84 4.61 -5.04 -21.52
N MET A 85 3.36 -4.69 -21.19
CA MET A 85 2.36 -4.33 -22.20
C MET A 85 2.81 -3.09 -22.99
N PHE A 86 3.34 -2.05 -22.34
CA PHE A 86 3.88 -0.88 -23.04
C PHE A 86 5.06 -1.25 -23.94
N LYS A 87 6.03 -2.06 -23.49
CA LYS A 87 7.15 -2.55 -24.33
C LYS A 87 6.67 -3.23 -25.60
N THR A 88 5.64 -4.07 -25.47
CA THR A 88 5.06 -4.78 -26.63
C THR A 88 4.34 -3.82 -27.57
N MET A 89 3.66 -2.82 -27.03
CA MET A 89 2.87 -1.87 -27.81
C MET A 89 3.71 -0.79 -28.47
N SER A 90 4.76 -0.29 -27.82
CA SER A 90 5.66 0.72 -28.37
C SER A 90 6.42 0.20 -29.60
N ALA A 91 6.72 -1.11 -29.65
CA ALA A 91 7.28 -1.74 -30.84
C ALA A 91 6.33 -1.68 -32.05
N LYS A 92 5.01 -1.69 -31.81
CA LYS A 92 3.97 -1.63 -32.87
C LYS A 92 3.54 -0.20 -33.20
N TYR A 93 3.63 0.70 -32.21
CA TYR A 93 3.17 2.08 -32.28
C TYR A 93 4.26 3.01 -31.71
N PRO A 94 5.40 3.17 -32.41
CA PRO A 94 6.58 3.84 -31.89
C PRO A 94 6.42 5.36 -31.73
N ASP A 95 5.38 5.93 -32.35
CA ASP A 95 5.01 7.34 -32.34
C ASP A 95 4.05 7.70 -31.18
N LYS A 96 3.62 6.71 -30.38
CA LYS A 96 2.62 6.90 -29.32
C LYS A 96 3.24 7.00 -27.94
N ASN A 97 2.71 7.90 -27.11
CA ASN A 97 3.05 7.97 -25.68
C ASN A 97 2.19 6.98 -24.85
N PHE A 98 2.52 6.83 -23.56
CA PHE A 98 1.81 5.90 -22.66
C PHE A 98 0.31 6.17 -22.54
N LYS A 99 -0.15 7.42 -22.63
CA LYS A 99 -1.59 7.74 -22.56
C LYS A 99 -2.31 7.18 -23.77
N GLU A 100 -1.78 7.44 -24.96
CA GLU A 100 -2.36 6.96 -26.21
C GLU A 100 -2.40 5.43 -26.26
N LEU A 101 -1.31 4.76 -25.84
CA LEU A 101 -1.27 3.31 -25.73
C LEU A 101 -2.30 2.75 -24.73
N LEU A 102 -2.50 3.40 -23.57
CA LEU A 102 -3.54 2.98 -22.62
C LEU A 102 -4.95 3.18 -23.17
N VAL A 103 -5.22 4.29 -23.87
CA VAL A 103 -6.53 4.56 -24.46
C VAL A 103 -6.90 3.46 -25.45
N MET A 104 -5.96 2.97 -26.26
CA MET A 104 -6.17 1.84 -27.17
C MET A 104 -6.53 0.52 -26.47
N LYS A 105 -6.22 0.38 -25.17
CA LYS A 105 -6.53 -0.79 -24.35
C LYS A 105 -7.73 -0.58 -23.43
N LYS A 106 -8.18 0.68 -23.27
CA LYS A 106 -9.16 1.06 -22.26
C LYS A 106 -10.42 0.22 -22.35
N ASP A 107 -11.05 0.13 -23.51
CA ASP A 107 -12.39 -0.47 -23.63
C ASP A 107 -12.41 -1.97 -23.31
N VAL A 108 -11.39 -2.70 -23.77
CA VAL A 108 -11.25 -4.15 -23.48
C VAL A 108 -11.02 -4.38 -21.99
N HIS A 109 -10.17 -3.57 -21.37
CA HIS A 109 -9.92 -3.67 -19.93
C HIS A 109 -11.09 -3.17 -19.09
N GLU A 110 -11.83 -2.15 -19.54
CA GLU A 110 -13.03 -1.65 -18.88
C GLU A 110 -14.13 -2.72 -18.85
N LEU A 111 -14.37 -3.40 -19.97
CA LEU A 111 -15.30 -4.53 -20.03
C LEU A 111 -14.88 -5.67 -19.10
N ALA A 112 -13.59 -6.01 -19.06
CA ALA A 112 -13.07 -7.04 -18.15
C ALA A 112 -13.22 -6.63 -16.68
N LEU A 113 -12.93 -5.36 -16.35
CA LEU A 113 -13.07 -4.82 -15.01
C LEU A 113 -14.52 -4.84 -14.53
N VAL A 114 -15.47 -4.44 -15.39
CA VAL A 114 -16.91 -4.50 -15.09
C VAL A 114 -17.34 -5.94 -14.78
N LYS A 115 -16.84 -6.94 -15.52
CA LYS A 115 -17.13 -8.36 -15.24
C LYS A 115 -16.61 -8.77 -13.86
N ILE A 116 -15.35 -8.46 -13.53
CA ILE A 116 -14.73 -8.74 -12.23
C ILE A 116 -15.56 -8.11 -11.09
N GLN A 117 -15.89 -6.82 -11.24
CA GLN A 117 -16.65 -6.07 -10.23
C GLN A 117 -18.08 -6.61 -10.07
N SER A 118 -18.74 -6.97 -11.18
CA SER A 118 -20.11 -7.49 -11.17
C SER A 118 -20.25 -8.77 -10.36
N VAL A 119 -19.26 -9.68 -10.39
CA VAL A 119 -19.26 -10.89 -9.54
C VAL A 119 -19.33 -10.51 -8.05
N ILE A 120 -18.55 -9.51 -7.64
CA ILE A 120 -18.50 -9.05 -6.24
C ILE A 120 -19.81 -8.32 -5.87
N PHE A 121 -20.29 -7.42 -6.74
CA PHE A 121 -21.54 -6.72 -6.50
C PHE A 121 -22.73 -7.67 -6.41
N ASN A 122 -22.78 -8.72 -7.24
CA ASN A 122 -23.82 -9.74 -7.15
C ASN A 122 -23.78 -10.49 -5.82
N LYS A 123 -22.59 -10.90 -5.36
CA LYS A 123 -22.41 -11.53 -4.03
C LYS A 123 -22.92 -10.62 -2.91
N ILE A 124 -22.54 -9.34 -2.93
CA ILE A 124 -23.02 -8.35 -1.94
C ILE A 124 -24.54 -8.16 -2.03
N SER A 125 -25.09 -8.12 -3.24
CA SER A 125 -26.51 -7.91 -3.51
C SER A 125 -27.41 -9.03 -2.96
N PHE A 126 -26.89 -10.26 -2.84
CA PHE A 126 -27.62 -11.39 -2.24
C PHE A 126 -27.92 -11.20 -0.76
N TYR A 127 -27.09 -10.47 -0.01
CA TYR A 127 -27.30 -10.22 1.42
C TYR A 127 -28.60 -9.44 1.70
N ARG A 128 -29.18 -8.77 0.70
CA ARG A 128 -30.50 -8.13 0.84
C ARG A 128 -31.61 -9.09 1.28
N ARG A 129 -31.46 -10.40 1.04
CA ARG A 129 -32.43 -11.44 1.42
C ARG A 129 -32.46 -11.72 2.93
N ILE A 130 -31.35 -11.46 3.62
CA ILE A 130 -31.17 -11.79 5.04
C ILE A 130 -30.96 -10.55 5.92
N LEU A 131 -30.73 -9.38 5.31
CA LEU A 131 -30.63 -8.12 6.03
C LEU A 131 -31.99 -7.58 6.48
N PRO A 132 -32.06 -6.83 7.61
CA PRO A 132 -33.26 -6.11 8.01
C PRO A 132 -33.80 -5.19 6.91
N LYS A 133 -35.13 -5.06 6.82
CA LYS A 133 -35.84 -4.36 5.72
C LYS A 133 -35.25 -2.98 5.37
N LYS A 134 -34.90 -2.16 6.37
CA LYS A 134 -34.30 -0.83 6.16
C LYS A 134 -32.92 -0.92 5.50
N MET A 135 -32.07 -1.83 5.98
CA MET A 135 -30.72 -2.05 5.44
C MET A 135 -30.77 -2.68 4.05
N ALA A 136 -31.64 -3.68 3.84
CA ALA A 136 -31.84 -4.30 2.52
C ALA A 136 -32.27 -3.26 1.46
N ARG A 137 -33.17 -2.33 1.81
CA ARG A 137 -33.58 -1.23 0.92
C ARG A 137 -32.44 -0.26 0.63
N ALA A 138 -31.64 0.10 1.64
CA ALA A 138 -30.48 0.96 1.46
C ALA A 138 -29.41 0.32 0.57
N LEU A 139 -29.14 -0.97 0.78
CA LEU A 139 -28.22 -1.76 -0.03
C LEU A 139 -28.72 -1.86 -1.48
N ARG A 140 -30.03 -2.11 -1.71
CA ARG A 140 -30.60 -2.09 -3.07
C ARG A 140 -30.37 -0.75 -3.77
N LYS A 141 -30.63 0.37 -3.10
CA LYS A 141 -30.40 1.70 -3.67
C LYS A 141 -28.93 1.93 -4.00
N LEU A 142 -28.01 1.46 -3.16
CA LEU A 142 -26.58 1.53 -3.43
C LEU A 142 -26.21 0.70 -4.67
N MET A 143 -26.68 -0.55 -4.76
CA MET A 143 -26.39 -1.45 -5.89
C MET A 143 -26.88 -0.89 -7.22
N ILE A 144 -28.09 -0.33 -7.27
CA ILE A 144 -28.63 0.33 -8.48
C ILE A 144 -27.72 1.47 -8.89
N LYS A 145 -27.46 2.43 -8.00
CA LYS A 145 -26.56 3.57 -8.29
C LYS A 145 -25.16 3.14 -8.70
N THR A 146 -24.63 2.05 -8.13
CA THR A 146 -23.33 1.52 -8.50
C THR A 146 -23.36 0.91 -9.90
N ASN A 147 -24.39 0.12 -10.23
CA ASN A 147 -24.57 -0.41 -11.58
C ASN A 147 -24.71 0.71 -12.61
N ASP A 148 -25.51 1.74 -12.32
CA ASP A 148 -25.68 2.89 -13.21
C ASP A 148 -24.33 3.55 -13.53
N ILE A 149 -23.43 3.65 -12.55
CA ILE A 149 -22.09 4.26 -12.75
C ILE A 149 -21.12 3.36 -13.52
N ILE A 150 -21.11 2.04 -13.26
CA ILE A 150 -20.10 1.14 -13.86
C ILE A 150 -20.44 0.72 -15.29
N PHE A 151 -21.71 0.78 -15.67
CA PHE A 151 -22.16 0.48 -17.03
C PHE A 151 -22.33 1.73 -17.90
N ASP A 152 -22.20 2.93 -17.30
CA ASP A 152 -22.12 4.19 -18.04
C ASP A 152 -20.70 4.32 -18.64
N PRO A 153 -20.56 4.48 -19.97
CA PRO A 153 -19.26 4.69 -20.61
C PRO A 153 -18.62 6.04 -20.24
N GLU A 154 -19.43 7.04 -19.88
CA GLU A 154 -18.98 8.40 -19.56
C GLU A 154 -19.61 8.92 -18.25
N PRO A 155 -19.36 8.25 -17.11
CA PRO A 155 -20.00 8.62 -15.87
C PRO A 155 -19.49 9.98 -15.43
N HIS A 156 -20.42 10.88 -15.10
CA HIS A 156 -20.11 12.21 -14.53
C HIS A 156 -19.10 12.10 -13.38
N LYS A 157 -19.21 11.04 -12.56
CA LYS A 157 -18.20 10.69 -11.56
C LYS A 157 -17.84 9.20 -11.64
N PRO A 158 -16.57 8.84 -11.86
CA PRO A 158 -16.13 7.46 -11.87
C PRO A 158 -16.44 6.73 -10.57
N PHE A 159 -16.64 5.41 -10.67
CA PHE A 159 -16.77 4.55 -9.50
C PHE A 159 -15.58 4.71 -8.55
N SER A 160 -15.87 4.81 -7.26
CA SER A 160 -14.86 4.88 -6.20
C SER A 160 -15.06 3.77 -5.19
N ARG A 161 -14.13 2.81 -5.19
CA ARG A 161 -14.07 1.72 -4.21
C ARG A 161 -14.14 2.24 -2.77
N ARG A 162 -13.38 3.30 -2.45
CA ARG A 162 -13.37 3.90 -1.09
C ARG A 162 -14.74 4.42 -0.68
N ILE A 163 -15.41 5.16 -1.57
CA ILE A 163 -16.76 5.68 -1.30
C ILE A 163 -17.75 4.52 -1.15
N PHE A 164 -17.64 3.50 -2.00
CA PHE A 164 -18.49 2.32 -1.94
C PHE A 164 -18.37 1.56 -0.61
N ILE A 165 -17.14 1.24 -0.18
CA ILE A 165 -16.87 0.57 1.10
C ILE A 165 -17.39 1.41 2.27
N HIS A 166 -17.19 2.74 2.24
CA HIS A 166 -17.72 3.63 3.27
C HIS A 166 -19.25 3.58 3.35
N LYS A 167 -19.93 3.58 2.20
CA LYS A 167 -21.40 3.44 2.15
C LYS A 167 -21.86 2.07 2.67
N ILE A 168 -21.15 0.98 2.34
CA ILE A 168 -21.43 -0.35 2.91
C ILE A 168 -21.30 -0.32 4.44
N LYS A 169 -20.18 0.19 4.98
CA LYS A 169 -19.96 0.33 6.43
C LYS A 169 -21.04 1.17 7.10
N SER A 170 -21.52 2.22 6.44
CA SER A 170 -22.63 3.05 6.93
C SER A 170 -23.96 2.29 6.97
N ILE A 171 -24.27 1.51 5.92
CA ILE A 171 -25.50 0.70 5.85
C ILE A 171 -25.51 -0.39 6.92
N THR A 172 -24.37 -1.04 7.15
CA THR A 172 -24.23 -2.15 8.11
C THR A 172 -23.84 -1.71 9.52
N LYS A 173 -23.74 -0.39 9.80
CA LYS A 173 -23.21 0.15 11.06
C LYS A 173 -23.89 -0.43 12.31
N ASN A 174 -25.22 -0.55 12.28
CA ASN A 174 -26.04 -1.01 13.41
C ASN A 174 -26.55 -2.45 13.20
N LEU A 175 -25.85 -3.25 12.40
CA LEU A 175 -26.22 -4.66 12.20
C LEU A 175 -25.71 -5.47 13.40
N GLU A 176 -26.64 -6.06 14.16
CA GLU A 176 -26.31 -6.82 15.38
C GLU A 176 -25.42 -8.05 15.09
N ASN A 177 -25.63 -8.69 13.95
CA ASN A 177 -24.79 -9.82 13.52
C ASN A 177 -23.44 -9.33 12.98
N GLU A 178 -22.44 -9.25 13.86
CA GLU A 178 -21.08 -8.80 13.53
C GLU A 178 -20.38 -9.71 12.51
N LYS A 179 -20.61 -11.04 12.56
CA LYS A 179 -20.05 -11.96 11.55
C LYS A 179 -20.55 -11.60 10.15
N LEU A 180 -21.87 -11.42 10.01
CA LEU A 180 -22.51 -11.05 8.76
C LEU A 180 -22.03 -9.69 8.24
N LYS A 181 -21.91 -8.72 9.16
CA LYS A 181 -21.38 -7.38 8.87
C LYS A 181 -19.96 -7.45 8.32
N ASN A 182 -19.09 -8.22 8.97
CA ASN A 182 -17.71 -8.41 8.55
C ASN A 182 -17.63 -9.10 7.19
N GLU A 183 -18.40 -10.16 6.94
CA GLU A 183 -18.46 -10.84 5.65
C GLU A 183 -18.83 -9.90 4.49
N ILE A 184 -19.82 -9.03 4.67
CA ILE A 184 -20.23 -8.05 3.64
C ILE A 184 -19.11 -7.02 3.39
N ILE A 185 -18.47 -6.53 4.46
CA ILE A 185 -17.37 -5.56 4.36
C ILE A 185 -16.16 -6.20 3.68
N GLU A 186 -15.84 -7.45 3.99
CA GLU A 186 -14.75 -8.21 3.37
C GLU A 186 -15.00 -8.42 1.87
N LEU A 187 -16.21 -8.78 1.47
CA LEU A 187 -16.56 -8.86 0.04
C LEU A 187 -16.36 -7.51 -0.66
N ALA A 188 -16.74 -6.40 -0.02
CA ALA A 188 -16.51 -5.07 -0.58
C ALA A 188 -15.01 -4.71 -0.65
N ARG A 189 -14.19 -5.18 0.29
CA ARG A 189 -12.73 -5.00 0.28
C ARG A 189 -12.06 -5.78 -0.86
N ARG A 190 -12.63 -6.90 -1.30
CA ARG A 190 -12.12 -7.66 -2.46
C ARG A 190 -12.32 -6.97 -3.81
N LEU A 191 -13.00 -5.82 -3.87
CA LEU A 191 -13.07 -5.03 -5.10
C LEU A 191 -11.66 -4.64 -5.58
N PRO A 192 -11.38 -4.75 -6.89
CA PRO A 192 -10.04 -4.55 -7.44
C PRO A 192 -9.51 -3.14 -7.17
N ARG A 193 -8.22 -3.05 -6.92
CA ARG A 193 -7.43 -1.81 -6.83
C ARG A 193 -6.52 -1.74 -8.04
N SER A 194 -6.10 -0.52 -8.40
CA SER A 194 -5.10 -0.37 -9.47
C SER A 194 -3.74 -1.00 -9.13
N SER A 195 -3.52 -1.37 -7.88
CA SER A 195 -2.27 -1.92 -7.39
C SER A 195 -2.26 -3.46 -7.39
N ASP A 196 -3.44 -4.11 -7.48
CA ASP A 196 -3.58 -5.56 -7.49
C ASP A 196 -4.32 -6.11 -8.72
N GLU A 197 -4.82 -5.25 -9.61
CA GLU A 197 -5.49 -5.66 -10.85
C GLU A 197 -5.14 -4.74 -12.05
N VAL A 198 -4.72 -5.36 -13.16
CA VAL A 198 -4.24 -4.68 -14.37
C VAL A 198 -5.33 -3.87 -15.05
N CYS A 199 -6.55 -4.39 -15.19
CA CYS A 199 -7.66 -3.65 -15.79
C CYS A 199 -8.01 -2.40 -14.98
N ALA A 200 -7.99 -2.47 -13.64
CA ALA A 200 -8.17 -1.36 -12.75
C ALA A 200 -7.03 -0.34 -12.88
N PHE A 201 -5.78 -0.79 -13.08
CA PHE A 201 -4.68 0.11 -13.42
C PHE A 201 -4.96 0.84 -14.73
N VAL A 202 -5.24 0.10 -15.82
CA VAL A 202 -5.46 0.65 -17.16
C VAL A 202 -6.60 1.69 -17.14
N VAL A 203 -7.77 1.33 -16.62
CA VAL A 203 -8.95 2.21 -16.60
C VAL A 203 -8.71 3.47 -15.76
N LYS A 204 -8.08 3.33 -14.59
CA LYS A 204 -7.76 4.48 -13.72
C LYS A 204 -6.75 5.43 -14.37
N ASN A 205 -5.78 4.89 -15.10
CA ASN A 205 -4.66 5.65 -15.64
C ASN A 205 -4.88 6.17 -17.06
N ALA A 206 -5.82 5.62 -17.83
CA ALA A 206 -6.11 6.06 -19.21
C ALA A 206 -6.50 7.55 -19.33
N ARG A 207 -7.02 8.16 -18.25
CA ARG A 207 -7.37 9.60 -18.19
C ARG A 207 -6.22 10.49 -17.67
N LYS A 208 -5.08 9.91 -17.31
CA LYS A 208 -3.93 10.64 -16.74
C LYS A 208 -3.01 11.14 -17.85
N ARG A 209 -2.15 12.10 -17.50
CA ARG A 209 -1.07 12.56 -18.39
C ARG A 209 0.01 11.47 -18.51
N PRO A 210 0.72 11.35 -19.65
CA PRO A 210 1.71 10.29 -19.87
C PRO A 210 2.76 10.18 -18.76
N GLU A 211 3.29 11.31 -18.28
CA GLU A 211 4.29 11.36 -17.21
C GLU A 211 3.75 10.83 -15.88
N ILE A 212 2.46 11.06 -15.59
CA ILE A 212 1.81 10.52 -14.39
C ILE A 212 1.62 9.00 -14.51
N ILE A 213 1.36 8.50 -15.72
CA ILE A 213 1.25 7.06 -15.98
C ILE A 213 2.60 6.40 -15.74
N ALA A 214 3.69 6.99 -16.28
CA ALA A 214 5.06 6.54 -16.08
C ALA A 214 5.42 6.48 -14.58
N LEU A 215 5.18 7.57 -13.84
CA LEU A 215 5.44 7.63 -12.40
C LEU A 215 4.64 6.60 -11.61
N ASN A 216 3.40 6.31 -11.99
CA ASN A 216 2.57 5.31 -11.32
C ASN A 216 3.08 3.87 -11.48
N LEU A 217 3.96 3.58 -12.45
CA LEU A 217 4.62 2.28 -12.57
C LEU A 217 5.71 2.08 -11.50
N ILE A 218 6.30 3.17 -11.01
CA ILE A 218 7.46 3.16 -10.11
C ILE A 218 7.11 3.52 -8.68
N HIS A 219 6.17 4.45 -8.49
CA HIS A 219 5.76 4.97 -7.19
C HIS A 219 5.51 3.88 -6.12
N PRO A 220 4.84 2.75 -6.44
CA PRO A 220 4.62 1.67 -5.46
C PRO A 220 5.90 1.17 -4.77
N SER A 221 7.04 1.20 -5.46
CA SER A 221 8.33 0.71 -4.97
C SER A 221 9.12 1.76 -4.18
N VAL A 222 8.68 3.01 -4.14
CA VAL A 222 9.37 4.09 -3.42
C VAL A 222 9.39 3.78 -1.93
N GLY A 223 10.57 3.82 -1.33
CA GLY A 223 10.74 3.61 0.11
C GLY A 223 10.11 4.74 0.93
N THR A 224 9.46 4.36 2.01
CA THR A 224 8.77 5.27 2.94
C THR A 224 9.08 4.90 4.37
N PHE A 225 8.62 5.72 5.31
CA PHE A 225 8.70 5.44 6.74
C PHE A 225 7.33 5.02 7.23
N GLU A 226 7.20 3.75 7.62
CA GLU A 226 5.98 3.23 8.22
C GLU A 226 5.97 3.52 9.71
N HIS A 227 4.89 4.12 10.21
CA HIS A 227 4.64 4.27 11.64
C HIS A 227 4.16 2.93 12.22
N LEU A 228 5.06 2.17 12.83
CA LEU A 228 4.76 0.85 13.41
C LEU A 228 3.53 0.91 14.35
N LEU A 229 3.51 1.86 15.28
CA LEU A 229 2.30 2.33 15.95
C LEU A 229 1.71 3.52 15.19
N PRO A 230 0.47 3.45 14.66
CA PRO A 230 -0.13 4.55 13.92
C PRO A 230 -0.20 5.86 14.71
N LYS A 231 -0.09 7.00 14.01
CA LYS A 231 -0.15 8.34 14.64
C LYS A 231 -1.46 8.58 15.40
N CYS A 232 -2.59 8.07 14.92
CA CYS A 232 -3.88 8.16 15.62
C CYS A 232 -3.91 7.39 16.95
N MET A 233 -2.97 6.45 17.14
CA MET A 233 -2.74 5.70 18.38
C MET A 233 -1.57 6.27 19.20
N LYS A 234 -1.21 7.54 18.97
CA LYS A 234 -0.10 8.26 19.65
C LYS A 234 1.30 7.69 19.35
N GLY A 235 1.48 7.01 18.21
CA GLY A 235 2.80 6.60 17.75
C GLY A 235 3.78 7.75 17.55
N MET A 236 5.03 7.53 17.94
CA MET A 236 6.10 8.53 17.79
C MET A 236 6.39 8.81 16.30
N ASN A 237 6.89 10.00 16.02
CA ASN A 237 7.14 10.48 14.66
C ASN A 237 8.63 10.52 14.29
N ASN A 238 9.39 9.51 14.74
CA ASN A 238 10.83 9.38 14.61
C ASN A 238 11.23 7.89 14.49
N SER A 239 12.53 7.60 14.39
CA SER A 239 13.05 6.25 14.14
C SER A 239 12.77 5.23 15.27
N LEU A 240 12.32 5.65 16.45
CA LEU A 240 11.88 4.72 17.50
C LEU A 240 10.60 3.99 17.09
N ASN A 241 9.84 4.54 16.15
CA ASN A 241 8.57 3.99 15.68
C ASN A 241 8.53 3.83 14.15
N PHE A 242 9.68 3.91 13.47
CA PHE A 242 9.75 3.77 12.01
C PHE A 242 10.39 2.45 11.58
N ALA A 243 9.72 1.79 10.64
CA ALA A 243 10.33 0.82 9.75
C ALA A 243 10.38 1.34 8.32
N LEU A 244 11.26 0.75 7.51
CA LEU A 244 11.36 1.05 6.09
C LEU A 244 10.38 0.16 5.31
N GLU A 245 9.47 0.77 4.57
CA GLU A 245 8.44 0.05 3.83
C GLU A 245 8.15 0.72 2.49
N CYS A 246 7.83 -0.05 1.45
CA CYS A 246 7.50 0.54 0.16
C CYS A 246 6.12 1.23 0.19
N SER A 247 5.93 2.23 -0.66
CA SER A 247 4.68 2.98 -0.77
C SER A 247 3.47 2.07 -1.01
N TYR A 248 3.62 0.96 -1.71
CA TYR A 248 2.55 -0.02 -1.90
C TYR A 248 2.03 -0.56 -0.56
N CYS A 249 2.92 -1.13 0.26
CA CYS A 249 2.56 -1.80 1.50
C CYS A 249 2.08 -0.79 2.55
N ASN A 250 2.79 0.34 2.70
CA ASN A 250 2.41 1.42 3.62
C ASN A 250 0.99 1.96 3.30
N ASN A 251 0.73 2.31 2.04
CA ASN A 251 -0.60 2.80 1.64
C ASN A 251 -1.72 1.77 1.82
N SER A 252 -1.39 0.47 1.74
CA SER A 252 -2.35 -0.62 1.92
C SER A 252 -2.76 -0.80 3.39
N ARG A 253 -1.82 -0.58 4.32
CA ARG A 253 -2.02 -0.73 5.78
C ARG A 253 -2.97 0.31 6.38
N HIS A 254 -3.01 1.51 5.82
CA HIS A 254 -3.81 2.63 6.33
C HIS A 254 -3.47 3.02 7.79
N HIS A 255 -4.31 2.65 8.75
CA HIS A 255 -4.13 2.89 10.18
C HIS A 255 -4.33 1.60 10.98
N TYR A 256 -4.28 0.45 10.30
CA TYR A 256 -4.45 -0.84 10.94
C TYR A 256 -3.22 -1.19 11.78
N PRO A 257 -3.38 -1.92 12.90
CA PRO A 257 -2.28 -2.50 13.64
C PRO A 257 -1.41 -3.41 12.77
N ILE A 258 -0.18 -3.70 13.21
CA ILE A 258 0.74 -4.59 12.48
C ILE A 258 0.14 -6.00 12.35
N ALA A 259 -0.55 -6.51 13.38
CA ALA A 259 -1.20 -7.82 13.33
C ALA A 259 -2.14 -7.97 12.12
N GLU A 260 -3.01 -6.99 11.86
CA GLU A 260 -3.90 -7.00 10.68
C GLU A 260 -3.11 -6.95 9.36
N GLN A 261 -1.97 -6.25 9.32
CA GLN A 261 -1.12 -6.20 8.14
C GLN A 261 -0.45 -7.56 7.84
N ILE A 262 -0.06 -8.30 8.88
CA ILE A 262 0.51 -9.65 8.76
C ILE A 262 -0.53 -10.63 8.20
N GLU A 263 -1.79 -10.51 8.62
CA GLU A 263 -2.87 -11.33 8.06
C GLU A 263 -3.01 -11.13 6.54
N GLU A 264 -2.87 -9.87 6.06
CA GLU A 264 -2.88 -9.57 4.63
C GLU A 264 -1.56 -9.93 3.92
N ASN A 265 -0.45 -10.03 4.66
CA ASN A 265 0.88 -10.30 4.14
C ASN A 265 1.60 -11.37 4.99
N PRO A 266 1.24 -12.66 4.85
CA PRO A 266 1.73 -13.71 5.75
C PRO A 266 3.25 -13.93 5.72
N PHE A 267 3.94 -13.45 4.68
CA PHE A 267 5.41 -13.50 4.56
C PHE A 267 6.12 -12.32 5.23
N MET A 268 5.39 -11.37 5.81
CA MET A 268 5.95 -10.20 6.49
C MET A 268 6.96 -10.56 7.59
N PRO A 269 6.77 -11.61 8.44
CA PRO A 269 7.78 -12.00 9.42
C PRO A 269 9.12 -12.39 8.78
N GLN A 270 9.10 -13.15 7.68
CA GLN A 270 10.30 -13.55 6.95
C GLN A 270 10.95 -12.33 6.27
N ASN A 271 10.15 -11.45 5.66
CA ASN A 271 10.63 -10.23 5.02
C ASN A 271 11.23 -9.24 6.03
N ALA A 272 10.66 -9.17 7.23
CA ALA A 272 11.21 -8.39 8.33
C ALA A 272 12.60 -8.90 8.75
N GLN A 273 12.80 -10.22 8.81
CA GLN A 273 14.14 -10.79 9.04
C GLN A 273 15.12 -10.45 7.91
N ILE A 274 14.69 -10.53 6.64
CA ILE A 274 15.53 -10.18 5.48
C ILE A 274 15.96 -8.71 5.55
N GLN A 275 15.04 -7.81 5.91
CA GLN A 275 15.37 -6.39 6.14
C GLN A 275 16.36 -6.24 7.30
N ALA A 276 16.12 -6.91 8.43
CA ALA A 276 17.01 -6.85 9.60
C ALA A 276 18.42 -7.34 9.27
N ASP A 277 18.56 -8.46 8.57
CA ASP A 277 19.85 -8.99 8.12
C ASP A 277 20.61 -7.98 7.25
N LYS A 278 19.88 -7.28 6.36
CA LYS A 278 20.47 -6.20 5.55
C LYS A 278 20.93 -5.03 6.42
N LEU A 279 20.13 -4.61 7.40
CA LEU A 279 20.51 -3.55 8.34
C LEU A 279 21.72 -3.94 9.20
N ILE A 280 21.81 -5.21 9.65
CA ILE A 280 22.96 -5.76 10.37
C ILE A 280 24.21 -5.70 9.49
N SER A 281 24.12 -6.07 8.21
CA SER A 281 25.24 -5.93 7.27
C SER A 281 25.71 -4.48 7.12
N LEU A 282 24.80 -3.51 7.12
CA LEU A 282 25.14 -2.08 7.07
C LEU A 282 25.74 -1.58 8.38
N TYR A 283 25.25 -2.05 9.53
CA TYR A 283 25.86 -1.76 10.83
C TYR A 283 27.32 -2.22 10.88
N LYS A 284 27.63 -3.44 10.42
CA LYS A 284 29.02 -3.96 10.35
C LYS A 284 29.95 -3.12 9.47
N LYS A 285 29.39 -2.30 8.57
CA LYS A 285 30.12 -1.36 7.70
C LYS A 285 30.16 0.07 8.26
N GLY A 286 29.62 0.31 9.46
CA GLY A 286 29.52 1.65 10.05
C GLY A 286 28.43 2.54 9.42
N LEU A 287 27.49 1.97 8.67
CA LEU A 287 26.47 2.69 7.90
C LEU A 287 25.08 2.69 8.55
N CYS A 288 24.89 1.91 9.62
CA CYS A 288 23.67 1.84 10.40
C CYS A 288 24.03 1.79 11.89
N LYS A 289 23.05 2.02 12.78
CA LYS A 289 23.24 2.00 14.23
C LYS A 289 22.60 0.76 14.86
N LYS A 290 23.32 0.15 15.79
CA LYS A 290 22.88 -1.06 16.51
C LYS A 290 21.57 -0.82 17.26
N GLU A 291 21.45 0.36 17.87
CA GLU A 291 20.31 0.82 18.66
C GLU A 291 19.03 0.86 17.82
N TYR A 292 19.14 1.21 16.53
CA TYR A 292 17.99 1.19 15.62
C TYR A 292 17.49 -0.23 15.39
N ILE A 293 18.41 -1.17 15.14
CA ILE A 293 18.07 -2.57 14.84
C ILE A 293 17.45 -3.25 16.08
N GLN A 294 18.02 -3.02 17.26
CA GLN A 294 17.48 -3.52 18.53
C GLN A 294 16.09 -2.92 18.84
N ASN A 295 15.92 -1.61 18.62
CA ASN A 295 14.61 -0.97 18.79
C ASN A 295 13.58 -1.53 17.81
N LEU A 296 13.96 -1.74 16.54
CA LEU A 296 13.08 -2.30 15.52
C LEU A 296 12.62 -3.70 15.89
N GLN A 297 13.53 -4.59 16.32
CA GLN A 297 13.22 -5.93 16.83
C GLN A 297 12.19 -5.86 17.97
N ASN A 298 12.48 -5.10 19.03
CA ASN A 298 11.61 -5.02 20.21
C ASN A 298 10.22 -4.47 19.86
N THR A 299 10.18 -3.42 19.03
CA THR A 299 8.93 -2.76 18.64
C THR A 299 8.07 -3.68 17.77
N LEU A 300 8.68 -4.37 16.80
CA LEU A 300 7.97 -5.33 15.96
C LEU A 300 7.46 -6.52 16.77
N GLN A 301 8.28 -7.11 17.64
CA GLN A 301 7.87 -8.20 18.50
C GLN A 301 6.68 -7.83 19.38
N CYS A 302 6.72 -6.65 19.99
CA CYS A 302 5.64 -6.16 20.85
C CYS A 302 4.35 -5.86 20.07
N LEU A 303 4.42 -5.14 18.95
CA LEU A 303 3.23 -4.70 18.19
C LEU A 303 2.64 -5.78 17.28
N SER A 304 3.35 -6.89 17.09
CA SER A 304 2.88 -8.05 16.33
C SER A 304 2.43 -9.22 17.20
N ASP A 305 2.30 -9.02 18.52
CA ASP A 305 1.94 -10.08 19.47
C ASP A 305 2.88 -11.31 19.37
N ASN A 306 4.18 -11.07 19.24
CA ASN A 306 5.25 -12.06 19.05
C ASN A 306 5.22 -12.83 17.72
N ILE A 307 4.43 -12.40 16.72
CA ILE A 307 4.45 -13.04 15.39
C ILE A 307 5.75 -12.70 14.64
N ILE A 308 6.23 -11.45 14.75
CA ILE A 308 7.52 -11.02 14.17
C ILE A 308 8.59 -11.08 15.26
N CYS A 309 9.39 -12.15 15.25
CA CYS A 309 10.54 -12.33 16.14
C CYS A 309 11.84 -12.27 15.31
N ILE A 310 12.43 -11.09 15.19
CA ILE A 310 13.69 -10.91 14.43
C ILE A 310 14.86 -11.49 15.24
N ASP A 311 15.68 -12.33 14.62
CA ASP A 311 16.98 -12.75 15.13
C ASP A 311 18.05 -11.69 14.83
N ILE A 312 18.67 -11.18 15.90
CA ILE A 312 19.74 -10.18 15.84
C ILE A 312 21.08 -10.71 16.38
N ASN A 313 21.24 -12.01 16.58
CA ASN A 313 22.47 -12.61 17.11
C ASN A 313 23.71 -12.25 16.28
N LYS A 314 23.52 -12.06 14.97
CA LYS A 314 24.56 -11.59 14.02
C LYS A 314 25.11 -10.20 14.34
N LEU A 315 24.51 -9.43 15.27
CA LEU A 315 25.06 -8.16 15.78
C LEU A 315 26.21 -8.36 16.78
N LEU A 316 26.32 -9.54 17.38
CA LEU A 316 27.31 -9.84 18.42
C LEU A 316 28.59 -10.46 17.85
N THR A 317 28.55 -10.88 16.58
CA THR A 317 29.64 -11.47 15.80
C THR A 317 30.19 -10.49 14.79
#